data_AF-A0A2K8M3W6-F1
#
_entry.id   AF-A0A2K8M3W6-F1
#
_cell.length_a   1.000
_cell.length_b   1.000
_cell.length_c   1.000
_cell.angle_alpha   90.00
_cell.angle_beta   90.00
_cell.angle_gamma   90.00
#
_symmetry.space_group_name_H-M   'P 1'
#
loop_
_entity.id
_entity.type
_entity.pdbx_description
1 polymer ?
#
loop_
_entity_poly.entity_id
_entity_poly.type
_entity_poly.pdbx_seq_one_letter_code
_entity_poly.pdbx_strand_id
1 'polypeptide(L)'
;MTTTRPELRGFRGAVLAVRFLTELALLAGLAVAGARLGGSVFLDILSAVLWPALAGAIWGLVIAPKAKRRAPEPTRFFLEVGLFAVAALGLIASGLLVAGIVLGVAGIAVAAAVRVWAKDG
;
A
#
# COMPACT_ATOMS: atom_id res chain seq x y z
N MET A 1 12.72 3.18 -29.90
CA MET A 1 11.93 3.31 -28.66
C MET A 1 12.91 3.59 -27.54
N THR A 2 13.15 4.86 -27.22
CA THR A 2 14.05 5.27 -26.13
C THR A 2 13.37 4.94 -24.81
N THR A 3 13.86 3.92 -24.11
CA THR A 3 13.45 3.59 -22.76
C THR A 3 13.98 4.66 -21.82
N THR A 4 13.22 5.74 -21.61
CA THR A 4 13.52 6.74 -20.59
C THR A 4 13.48 6.05 -19.24
N ARG A 5 14.66 5.70 -18.69
CA ARG A 5 14.73 5.16 -17.32
C ARG A 5 14.16 6.21 -16.38
N PRO A 6 13.30 5.85 -15.42
CA PRO A 6 12.86 6.80 -14.42
C PRO A 6 14.11 7.29 -13.68
N GLU A 7 14.44 8.57 -13.83
CA GLU A 7 15.55 9.16 -13.10
C GLU A 7 15.16 9.28 -11.62
N LEU A 8 15.74 8.41 -10.78
CA LEU A 8 15.60 8.44 -9.32
C LEU A 8 16.43 9.58 -8.70
N ARG A 9 16.37 10.78 -9.28
CA ARG A 9 17.18 11.93 -8.84
C ARG A 9 16.30 12.99 -8.18
N GLY A 10 16.87 13.65 -7.16
CA GLY A 10 16.23 14.76 -6.47
C GLY A 10 14.91 14.41 -5.80
N PHE A 11 13.98 15.36 -5.78
CA PHE A 11 12.71 15.27 -5.08
C PHE A 11 11.82 14.11 -5.57
N ARG A 12 11.77 13.85 -6.87
CA ARG A 12 10.98 12.75 -7.45
C ARG A 12 11.44 11.38 -6.91
N GLY A 13 12.74 11.15 -6.82
CA GLY A 13 13.30 9.93 -6.26
C GLY A 13 12.91 9.73 -4.79
N ALA A 14 12.95 10.81 -4.00
CA ALA A 14 12.52 10.78 -2.60
C ALA A 14 11.03 10.43 -2.47
N VAL A 15 10.15 11.03 -3.28
CA VAL A 15 8.71 10.70 -3.29
C VAL A 15 8.47 9.23 -3.62
N LEU A 16 9.18 8.68 -4.60
CA LEU A 16 9.07 7.26 -4.97
C LEU A 16 9.63 6.33 -3.89
N ALA A 17 10.70 6.70 -3.21
CA ALA A 17 11.23 5.94 -2.08
C ALA A 17 10.24 5.92 -0.91
N VAL A 18 9.66 7.07 -0.56
CA VAL A 18 8.62 7.15 0.47
C VAL A 18 7.39 6.34 0.06
N ARG A 19 6.99 6.40 -1.22
CA ARG A 19 5.91 5.56 -1.76
C ARG A 19 6.19 4.08 -1.54
N PHE A 20 7.37 3.60 -1.91
CA PHE A 20 7.75 2.21 -1.69
C PHE A 20 7.72 1.83 -0.19
N LEU A 21 8.23 2.70 0.69
CA LEU A 21 8.16 2.46 2.13
C LEU A 21 6.72 2.38 2.64
N THR A 22 5.81 3.21 2.13
CA THR A 22 4.38 3.12 2.48
C THR A 22 3.73 1.84 1.96
N GLU A 23 4.15 1.32 0.79
CA GLU A 23 3.69 0.02 0.27
C GLU A 23 4.15 -1.14 1.15
N LEU A 24 5.40 -1.12 1.61
CA LEU A 24 5.89 -2.11 2.57
C LEU A 24 5.17 -2.01 3.92
N ALA A 25 4.96 -0.79 4.41
CA ALA A 25 4.25 -0.55 5.66
C ALA A 25 2.77 -0.97 5.58
N LEU A 26 2.14 -0.85 4.40
CA LEU A 26 0.80 -1.37 4.14
C LEU A 26 0.75 -2.89 4.34
N LEU A 27 1.66 -3.63 3.69
CA LEU A 27 1.71 -5.09 3.81
C LEU A 27 2.04 -5.53 5.25
N ALA A 28 2.98 -4.86 5.91
CA ALA A 28 3.31 -5.12 7.31
C ALA A 28 2.12 -4.82 8.23
N GLY A 29 1.41 -3.71 8.00
CA GLY A 29 0.23 -3.33 8.77
C GLY A 29 -0.89 -4.36 8.66
N LEU A 30 -1.15 -4.87 7.45
CA LEU A 30 -2.10 -5.95 7.22
C LEU A 30 -1.68 -7.27 7.90
N ALA A 31 -0.40 -7.62 7.85
CA ALA A 31 0.12 -8.80 8.53
C ALA A 31 -0.06 -8.71 10.05
N VAL A 32 0.29 -7.54 10.64
CA VAL A 32 0.13 -7.28 12.08
C VAL A 32 -1.34 -7.29 12.49
N ALA A 33 -2.21 -6.67 11.71
CA ALA A 33 -3.65 -6.70 11.98
C ALA A 33 -4.20 -8.13 11.90
N GLY A 34 -3.83 -8.88 10.87
CA GLY A 34 -4.21 -10.29 10.72
C GLY A 34 -3.77 -11.16 11.90
N ALA A 35 -2.53 -10.96 12.39
CA ALA A 35 -1.97 -11.68 13.52
C ALA A 35 -2.62 -11.35 14.87
N ARG A 36 -3.43 -10.28 14.97
CA ARG A 36 -4.03 -9.81 16.23
C ARG A 36 -5.54 -9.98 16.30
N LEU A 37 -6.20 -10.25 15.17
CA LEU A 37 -7.67 -10.29 15.07
C LEU A 37 -8.25 -11.72 14.95
N GLY A 38 -7.42 -12.75 14.77
CA GLY A 38 -7.88 -14.11 14.48
C GLY A 38 -8.46 -14.87 15.68
N GLY A 39 -8.15 -14.46 16.91
CA GLY A 39 -8.74 -15.03 18.14
C GLY A 39 -8.28 -16.46 18.46
N SER A 40 -7.43 -17.06 17.63
CA SER A 40 -6.72 -18.31 17.86
C SER A 40 -5.42 -18.31 17.06
N VAL A 41 -4.41 -19.04 17.52
CA VAL A 41 -3.07 -19.07 16.88
C VAL A 41 -3.15 -19.46 15.40
N PHE A 42 -3.99 -20.43 15.05
CA PHE A 42 -4.17 -20.84 13.66
C PHE A 42 -4.74 -19.71 12.79
N LEU A 43 -5.81 -19.06 13.27
CA LEU A 43 -6.45 -17.96 12.55
C LEU A 43 -5.55 -16.72 12.47
N ASP A 44 -4.74 -16.46 13.50
CA ASP A 44 -3.77 -15.37 13.52
C ASP A 44 -2.69 -15.59 12.45
N ILE A 45 -2.09 -16.79 12.39
CA ILE A 45 -1.09 -17.13 11.37
C ILE A 45 -1.71 -17.06 9.98
N LEU A 46 -2.88 -17.67 9.79
CA LEU A 46 -3.56 -17.70 8.51
C LEU A 46 -3.89 -16.28 8.02
N SER A 47 -4.46 -15.44 8.89
CA SER A 47 -4.84 -14.07 8.55
C SER A 47 -3.62 -13.17 8.32
N ALA A 48 -2.55 -13.33 9.10
CA ALA A 48 -1.30 -12.60 8.93
C ALA A 48 -0.64 -12.84 7.57
N VAL A 49 -0.90 -14.00 6.94
CA VAL A 49 -0.41 -14.32 5.59
C VAL A 49 -1.43 -13.93 4.52
N LEU A 50 -2.71 -14.27 4.71
CA LEU A 50 -3.74 -14.06 3.70
C LEU A 50 -3.97 -12.58 3.40
N TRP A 51 -4.06 -11.72 4.41
CA TRP A 51 -4.32 -10.29 4.21
C TRP A 51 -3.25 -9.58 3.36
N PRO A 52 -1.95 -9.65 3.68
CA PRO A 52 -0.92 -9.06 2.83
C PRO A 52 -0.81 -9.76 1.47
N ALA A 53 -1.04 -11.07 1.38
CA ALA A 53 -1.01 -11.78 0.10
C ALA A 53 -2.11 -11.28 -0.85
N LEU A 54 -3.34 -11.09 -0.35
CA LEU A 54 -4.46 -10.53 -1.11
C LEU A 54 -4.16 -9.10 -1.56
N ALA A 55 -3.67 -8.25 -0.65
CA ALA A 55 -3.30 -6.88 -0.99
C ALA A 55 -2.18 -6.83 -2.04
N GLY A 56 -1.14 -7.65 -1.88
CA GLY A 56 -0.04 -7.78 -2.85
C GLY A 56 -0.51 -8.29 -4.21
N ALA A 57 -1.46 -9.25 -4.24
CA ALA A 57 -2.05 -9.74 -5.47
C ALA A 57 -2.87 -8.65 -6.19
N ILE A 58 -3.74 -7.94 -5.47
CA ILE A 58 -4.49 -6.79 -6.01
C ILE A 58 -3.50 -5.76 -6.56
N TRP A 59 -2.46 -5.43 -5.78
CA TRP A 59 -1.46 -4.46 -6.18
C TRP A 59 -0.75 -4.87 -7.47
N GLY A 60 -0.21 -6.08 -7.53
CA GLY A 60 0.52 -6.59 -8.69
C GLY A 60 -0.34 -6.78 -9.94
N LEU A 61 -1.62 -7.13 -9.78
CA LEU A 61 -2.52 -7.40 -10.90
C LEU A 61 -3.14 -6.15 -11.52
N VAL A 62 -3.44 -5.12 -10.71
CA VAL A 62 -4.20 -3.95 -11.18
C VAL A 62 -3.61 -2.58 -10.83
N ILE A 63 -2.73 -2.45 -9.83
CA ILE A 63 -2.20 -1.14 -9.38
C ILE A 63 -0.79 -0.87 -9.95
N ALA A 64 0.07 -1.87 -9.92
CA ALA A 64 1.50 -1.75 -10.24
C ALA A 64 1.74 -1.18 -11.66
N PRO A 65 2.86 -0.46 -11.90
CA PRO A 65 3.17 0.11 -13.21
C PRO A 65 3.19 -0.93 -14.35
N LYS A 66 3.62 -2.16 -14.03
CA LYS A 66 3.71 -3.31 -14.95
C LYS A 66 2.54 -4.31 -14.79
N ALA A 67 1.46 -3.89 -14.12
CA ALA A 67 0.30 -4.74 -13.89
C ALA A 67 -0.32 -5.23 -15.21
N LYS A 68 -0.62 -6.53 -15.29
CA LYS A 68 -1.21 -7.16 -16.49
C LYS A 68 -2.58 -6.56 -16.84
N ARG A 69 -3.36 -6.18 -15.83
CA ARG A 69 -4.69 -5.57 -15.95
C ARG A 69 -4.72 -4.22 -15.24
N ARG A 70 -3.76 -3.36 -15.54
CA ARG A 70 -3.60 -2.05 -14.89
C ARG A 70 -4.89 -1.25 -14.98
N ALA A 71 -5.43 -0.85 -13.83
CA ALA A 71 -6.63 -0.03 -13.76
C ALA A 71 -6.34 1.42 -14.23
N PRO A 72 -7.31 2.09 -14.88
CA PRO A 72 -7.16 3.49 -15.24
C PRO A 72 -7.19 4.40 -13.99
N GLU A 73 -6.68 5.63 -14.12
CA GLU A 73 -7.00 6.69 -13.18
C GLU A 73 -8.44 7.20 -13.46
N PRO A 74 -9.25 7.53 -12.44
CA PRO A 74 -8.92 7.60 -11.00
C PRO A 74 -9.14 6.28 -10.24
N THR A 75 -9.60 5.21 -10.88
CA THR A 75 -9.91 3.93 -10.22
C THR A 75 -8.71 3.40 -9.43
N ARG A 76 -7.50 3.49 -9.99
CA ARG A 76 -6.28 3.10 -9.29
C ARG A 76 -6.08 3.85 -7.98
N PHE A 77 -6.34 5.15 -7.93
CA PHE A 77 -6.24 5.93 -6.70
C PHE A 77 -7.20 5.43 -5.64
N PHE A 78 -8.47 5.17 -6.00
CA PHE A 78 -9.45 4.65 -5.06
C PHE A 78 -9.09 3.26 -4.53
N LEU A 79 -8.47 2.41 -5.35
CA LEU A 79 -7.96 1.10 -4.89
C LEU A 79 -6.82 1.26 -3.88
N GLU A 80 -5.86 2.16 -4.14
CA GLU A 80 -4.78 2.45 -3.20
C GLU A 80 -5.32 2.99 -1.87
N VAL A 81 -6.23 3.97 -1.92
CA VAL A 81 -6.90 4.53 -0.74
C VAL A 81 -7.65 3.44 0.01
N GLY A 82 -8.38 2.57 -0.69
CA GLY A 82 -9.09 1.44 -0.09
C GLY A 82 -8.15 0.50 0.66
N LEU A 83 -7.02 0.12 0.06
CA LEU A 83 -6.03 -0.74 0.72
C LEU A 83 -5.42 -0.10 1.96
N PHE A 84 -5.01 1.17 1.87
CA PHE A 84 -4.49 1.91 3.03
C PHE A 84 -5.54 2.10 4.13
N ALA A 85 -6.79 2.37 3.77
CA ALA A 85 -7.89 2.48 4.71
C ALA A 85 -8.16 1.15 5.42
N VAL A 86 -8.18 0.03 4.69
CA VAL A 86 -8.35 -1.31 5.29
C VAL A 86 -7.22 -1.62 6.26
N ALA A 87 -5.97 -1.38 5.90
CA ALA A 87 -4.84 -1.62 6.80
C ALA A 87 -4.85 -0.71 8.03
N ALA A 88 -5.18 0.57 7.84
CA ALA A 88 -5.30 1.53 8.94
C ALA A 88 -6.41 1.09 9.92
N LEU A 89 -7.59 0.76 9.41
CA LEU A 89 -8.71 0.30 10.23
C LEU A 89 -8.39 -1.03 10.92
N GLY A 90 -7.70 -1.96 10.24
CA GLY A 90 -7.23 -3.20 10.83
C GLY A 90 -6.26 -2.98 12.00
N LEU A 91 -5.30 -2.07 11.84
CA LEU A 91 -4.37 -1.69 12.92
C LEU A 91 -5.10 -1.02 14.09
N ILE A 92 -6.04 -0.12 13.80
CA ILE A 92 -6.86 0.54 14.83
C ILE A 92 -7.68 -0.49 15.61
N ALA A 93 -8.36 -1.40 14.91
CA ALA A 93 -9.13 -2.49 15.52
C ALA A 93 -8.24 -3.44 16.35
N SER A 94 -6.95 -3.54 15.99
CA SER A 94 -5.94 -4.32 16.72
C SER A 94 -5.30 -3.58 17.90
N GLY A 95 -5.85 -2.42 18.30
CA GLY A 95 -5.37 -1.58 19.40
C GLY A 95 -4.17 -0.68 19.05
N LEU A 96 -3.76 -0.61 17.78
CA LEU A 96 -2.61 0.19 17.32
C LEU A 96 -3.08 1.50 16.67
N LEU A 97 -3.81 2.32 17.44
CA LEU A 97 -4.47 3.54 16.95
C LEU A 97 -3.51 4.48 16.20
N VAL A 98 -2.39 4.83 16.84
CA VAL A 98 -1.41 5.78 16.27
C VAL A 98 -0.82 5.23 14.97
N ALA A 99 -0.42 3.95 14.96
CA ALA A 99 0.15 3.32 13.77
C ALA A 99 -0.86 3.28 12.61
N GLY A 100 -2.13 2.98 12.89
CA GLY A 100 -3.19 2.99 11.89
C GLY A 100 -3.44 4.37 11.30
N ILE A 101 -3.54 5.41 12.14
CA ILE A 101 -3.70 6.80 11.67
C ILE A 101 -2.51 7.23 10.81
N VAL A 102 -1.28 7.00 11.30
CA VAL A 102 -0.05 7.39 10.58
C VAL A 102 0.02 6.68 9.23
N LEU A 103 -0.19 5.36 9.19
CA LEU A 103 -0.16 4.57 7.95
C LEU A 103 -1.23 5.05 6.95
N GLY A 104 -2.47 5.23 7.42
CA GLY A 104 -3.57 5.67 6.57
C GLY A 104 -3.32 7.06 5.97
N VAL A 105 -2.98 8.03 6.81
CA VAL A 105 -2.73 9.42 6.38
C VAL A 105 -1.50 9.49 5.48
N ALA A 106 -0.36 8.92 5.89
CA ALA A 106 0.86 8.97 5.11
C ALA A 106 0.71 8.23 3.77
N GLY A 107 0.11 7.04 3.77
CA GLY A 107 -0.11 6.25 2.56
C GLY A 107 -0.99 6.97 1.55
N ILE A 108 -2.11 7.55 1.99
CA ILE A 108 -3.03 8.31 1.12
C ILE A 108 -2.38 9.60 0.62
N ALA A 109 -1.70 10.35 1.50
CA ALA A 109 -1.01 11.58 1.11
C ALA A 109 0.08 11.31 0.08
N VAL A 110 0.86 10.24 0.27
CA VAL A 110 1.92 9.83 -0.68
C VAL A 110 1.32 9.31 -1.98
N ALA A 111 0.17 8.61 -1.93
CA ALA A 111 -0.57 8.23 -3.14
C ALA A 111 -1.03 9.42 -3.97
N ALA A 112 -1.49 10.49 -3.32
CA ALA A 112 -1.81 11.74 -4.01
C ALA A 112 -0.54 12.42 -4.54
N ALA A 113 0.53 12.48 -3.73
CA ALA A 113 1.80 13.09 -4.07
C ALA A 113 2.43 12.51 -5.35
N VAL A 114 2.44 11.18 -5.50
CA VAL A 114 2.96 10.50 -6.69
C VAL A 114 2.23 10.93 -7.96
N ARG A 115 0.92 11.18 -7.90
CA ARG A 115 0.13 11.60 -9.07
C ARG A 115 0.44 13.02 -9.53
N VAL A 116 0.91 13.87 -8.63
CA VAL A 116 1.27 15.27 -8.91
C VAL A 116 2.75 15.38 -9.33
N TRP A 117 3.65 14.71 -8.60
CA TRP A 117 5.09 14.94 -8.71
C TRP A 117 5.89 13.77 -9.30
N ALA A 118 5.27 12.61 -9.51
CA ALA A 118 5.93 11.41 -10.03
C ALA A 118 5.01 10.59 -10.96
N LYS A 119 4.29 11.29 -11.86
CA LYS A 119 3.21 10.72 -12.69
C LYS A 119 3.62 9.52 -13.58
N ASP A 120 4.90 9.45 -13.96
CA ASP A 120 5.46 8.35 -14.78
C ASP A 120 6.16 7.26 -13.94
N GLY A 121 6.03 7.30 -12.61
CA GLY A 121 6.56 6.33 -11.66
C GLY A 121 5.58 5.20 -11.31
#